data_AF-A0A3Q0IQF1-F1
#
_entry.id   AF-A0A3Q0IQF1-F1
#
_cell.length_a   1.000
_cell.length_b   1.000
_cell.length_c   1.000
_cell.angle_alpha   90.00
_cell.angle_beta   90.00
_cell.angle_gamma   90.00
#
_symmetry.space_group_name_H-M   'P 1'
#
loop_
_entity.id
_entity.type
_entity.pdbx_description
1 polymer ?
#
loop_
_entity_poly.entity_id
_entity_poly.type
_entity_poly.pdbx_seq_one_letter_code
_entity_poly.pdbx_strand_id
1 'polypeptide(L)'
;MGACVYVHVVHPDNSTHVHLACAKSKVAPMKYVTIPRLELCAALLLSKLLLVVTEIFAARYDIQNVFCFTDSTVALSWIISEPFKWNTFVANRVSKIQEVVHQNNWYHVQGVENPADVLSRGTSPSELVGNSLYWNGPPWVKQPTDQWELSRKPQANIPDHDEPTEPSTSRLSSIP
;
A
#
# COMPACT_ATOMS: atom_id res chain seq x y z
N MET A 1 8.18 -0.24 6.73
CA MET A 1 7.29 -0.04 5.57
C MET A 1 7.64 -1.05 4.50
N GLY A 2 6.65 -1.62 3.82
CA GLY A 2 6.82 -2.60 2.74
C GLY A 2 6.02 -2.23 1.50
N ALA A 3 6.40 -2.78 0.36
CA ALA A 3 5.64 -2.74 -0.88
C ALA A 3 5.86 -4.05 -1.65
N CYS A 4 4.81 -4.58 -2.26
CA CYS A 4 4.84 -5.78 -3.09
C CYS A 4 4.19 -5.46 -4.44
N VAL A 5 4.80 -5.92 -5.54
CA VAL A 5 4.24 -5.82 -6.88
C VAL A 5 4.05 -7.24 -7.41
N TYR A 6 2.84 -7.51 -7.90
CA TYR A 6 2.47 -8.80 -8.48
C TYR A 6 2.21 -8.63 -9.97
N VAL A 7 2.56 -9.65 -10.76
CA VAL A 7 2.04 -9.79 -12.12
C VAL A 7 0.78 -10.63 -12.04
N HIS A 8 -0.29 -10.11 -12.62
CA HIS A 8 -1.58 -10.79 -12.78
C HIS A 8 -1.77 -11.12 -14.26
N VAL A 9 -1.73 -12.41 -14.60
CA VAL A 9 -1.83 -12.91 -15.98
C VAL A 9 -3.15 -13.64 -16.16
N VAL A 10 -3.92 -13.24 -17.16
CA VAL A 10 -5.11 -13.96 -17.62
C VAL A 10 -4.75 -14.71 -18.90
N HIS A 11 -4.91 -16.02 -18.91
CA HIS A 11 -4.64 -16.86 -20.06
C HIS A 11 -5.88 -16.98 -20.98
N PRO A 12 -5.70 -17.42 -22.24
CA PRO A 12 -6.83 -17.59 -23.17
C PRO A 12 -7.92 -18.58 -22.70
N ASP A 13 -7.61 -19.47 -21.77
CA ASP A 13 -8.55 -20.40 -21.14
C ASP A 13 -9.27 -19.81 -19.91
N ASN A 14 -9.11 -18.50 -19.68
CA ASN A 14 -9.59 -17.76 -18.51
C ASN A 14 -8.98 -18.19 -17.17
N SER A 15 -7.89 -18.96 -17.17
CA SER A 15 -7.13 -19.20 -15.95
C SER A 15 -6.34 -17.94 -15.56
N THR A 16 -6.31 -17.65 -14.27
CA THR A 16 -5.61 -16.48 -13.71
C THR A 16 -4.44 -16.92 -12.85
N HIS A 17 -3.27 -16.39 -13.15
CA HIS A 17 -2.05 -16.63 -12.41
C HIS A 17 -1.53 -15.33 -11.80
N VAL A 18 -1.26 -15.36 -10.50
CA VAL A 18 -0.72 -14.22 -9.76
C VAL A 18 0.60 -14.62 -9.10
N HIS A 19 1.64 -13.85 -9.41
CA HIS A 19 2.99 -14.09 -8.94
C HIS A 19 3.65 -12.81 -8.45
N LEU A 20 4.35 -12.89 -7.31
CA LEU A 20 5.17 -11.80 -6.83
C LEU A 20 6.30 -11.49 -7.83
N ALA A 21 6.27 -10.30 -8.41
CA ALA A 21 7.29 -9.82 -9.35
C ALA A 21 8.51 -9.30 -8.59
N CYS A 22 8.24 -8.45 -7.59
CA CYS A 22 9.25 -7.93 -6.69
C CYS A 22 8.61 -7.38 -5.42
N ALA A 23 9.42 -7.26 -4.38
CA ALA A 23 9.01 -6.62 -3.14
C ALA A 23 10.15 -5.79 -2.57
N LYS A 24 9.81 -4.77 -1.78
CA LYS A 24 10.79 -3.88 -1.16
C LYS A 24 10.34 -3.47 0.23
N SER A 25 11.23 -3.63 1.20
CA SER A 25 11.05 -3.11 2.55
C SER A 25 12.00 -1.95 2.82
N LYS A 26 11.60 -1.07 3.75
CA LYS A 26 12.43 -0.02 4.33
C LYS A 26 12.16 0.05 5.82
N VAL A 27 13.25 0.15 6.59
CA VAL A 27 13.23 0.43 8.02
C VAL A 27 12.67 1.84 8.24
N ALA A 28 11.88 2.02 9.30
CA ALA A 28 11.34 3.32 9.64
C ALA A 28 12.48 4.33 9.95
N PRO A 29 12.34 5.61 9.60
CA PRO A 29 13.33 6.63 9.94
C PRO A 29 13.52 6.76 11.45
N MET A 30 14.72 7.13 11.89
CA MET A 30 15.02 7.42 13.31
C MET A 30 14.34 8.70 13.82
N LYS A 31 13.94 9.60 12.91
CA LYS A 31 13.16 10.80 13.25
C LYS A 31 11.69 10.42 13.42
N TYR A 32 11.02 11.04 14.39
CA TYR A 32 9.60 10.81 14.63
C TYR A 32 8.77 11.15 13.38
N VAL A 33 7.96 10.19 12.94
CA VAL A 33 7.01 10.31 11.84
C VAL A 33 5.75 9.54 12.25
N THR A 34 4.59 10.14 12.05
CA THR A 34 3.31 9.50 12.38
C THR A 34 3.06 8.26 11.51
N ILE A 35 2.26 7.30 12.02
CA ILE A 35 1.90 6.08 11.30
C ILE A 35 1.30 6.39 9.91
N PRO A 36 0.32 7.31 9.77
CA PRO A 36 -0.24 7.65 8.46
C PRO A 36 0.81 8.14 7.44
N ARG A 37 1.78 8.93 7.90
CA ARG A 37 2.87 9.41 7.03
C ARG A 37 3.83 8.30 6.62
N LEU A 38 4.03 7.28 7.46
CA LEU A 38 4.76 6.07 7.08
C LEU A 38 3.97 5.27 6.04
N GLU A 39 2.66 5.13 6.20
CA GLU A 39 1.80 4.45 5.23
C GLU A 39 1.81 5.16 3.87
N LEU A 40 1.74 6.50 3.85
CA LEU A 40 1.92 7.29 2.63
C LEU A 40 3.31 7.12 2.01
N CYS A 41 4.35 7.01 2.82
CA CYS A 41 5.70 6.70 2.33
C CYS A 41 5.80 5.29 1.75
N ALA A 42 5.05 4.31 2.27
CA ALA A 42 4.94 2.98 1.70
C ALA A 42 4.24 3.01 0.33
N ALA A 43 3.16 3.78 0.18
CA ALA A 43 2.51 4.01 -1.10
C ALA A 43 3.44 4.67 -2.14
N LEU A 44 4.25 5.64 -1.72
CA LEU A 44 5.29 6.21 -2.59
C LEU A 44 6.38 5.20 -2.97
N LEU A 45 6.76 4.32 -2.05
CA LEU A 45 7.69 3.23 -2.34
C LEU A 45 7.11 2.26 -3.38
N LEU A 46 5.83 1.89 -3.23
CA LEU A 46 5.10 1.06 -4.19
C LEU A 46 5.07 1.73 -5.57
N SER A 47 4.71 3.01 -5.64
CA SER A 47 4.63 3.76 -6.92
C SER A 47 5.97 3.72 -7.66
N LYS A 48 7.08 3.99 -6.95
CA LYS A 48 8.43 3.92 -7.55
C LYS A 48 8.81 2.52 -8.02
N LEU A 49 8.43 1.50 -7.24
CA LEU A 49 8.69 0.11 -7.61
C LEU A 49 7.89 -0.28 -8.85
N LEU A 50 6.63 0.13 -8.90
CA LEU A 50 5.74 -0.11 -10.01
C LEU A 50 6.26 0.54 -11.29
N LEU A 51 6.73 1.80 -11.25
CA LEU A 51 7.34 2.47 -12.42
C LEU A 51 8.44 1.61 -13.05
N VAL A 52 9.37 1.11 -12.23
CA VAL A 52 10.47 0.25 -12.67
C VAL A 52 9.94 -1.05 -13.29
N VAL A 53 8.98 -1.70 -12.64
CA VAL A 53 8.38 -2.95 -13.16
C VAL A 53 7.67 -2.68 -14.48
N THR A 54 6.84 -1.65 -14.56
CA THR A 54 6.08 -1.33 -15.77
C THR A 54 7.01 -1.00 -16.93
N GLU A 55 8.09 -0.25 -16.72
CA GLU A 55 9.08 0.06 -17.76
C GLU A 55 9.80 -1.21 -18.27
N ILE A 56 10.16 -2.13 -17.37
CA ILE A 56 10.81 -3.39 -17.74
C ILE A 56 9.87 -4.30 -18.54
N PHE A 57 8.60 -4.39 -18.13
CA PHE A 57 7.63 -5.30 -18.74
C PHE A 57 7.01 -4.75 -20.03
N ALA A 58 6.82 -3.43 -20.13
CA ALA A 58 6.20 -2.78 -21.30
C ALA A 58 6.99 -3.00 -22.60
N ALA A 59 8.28 -3.33 -22.52
CA ALA A 59 9.08 -3.68 -23.68
C ALA A 59 8.69 -5.03 -24.33
N ARG A 60 7.95 -5.89 -23.62
CA ARG A 60 7.59 -7.25 -24.07
C ARG A 60 6.11 -7.58 -23.95
N TYR A 61 5.39 -6.89 -23.08
CA TYR A 61 4.01 -7.19 -22.73
C TYR A 61 3.16 -5.93 -22.76
N ASP A 62 1.95 -6.05 -23.27
CA ASP A 62 0.96 -4.98 -23.22
C ASP A 62 0.24 -4.98 -21.87
N ILE A 63 0.56 -4.00 -21.03
CA ILE A 63 0.02 -3.89 -19.67
C ILE A 63 -1.38 -3.28 -19.74
N GLN A 64 -2.40 -4.12 -19.64
CA GLN A 64 -3.80 -3.70 -19.76
C GLN A 64 -4.27 -2.82 -18.61
N ASN A 65 -3.91 -3.19 -17.37
CA ASN A 65 -4.44 -2.57 -16.17
C ASN A 65 -3.38 -2.48 -15.06
N VAL A 66 -3.56 -1.49 -14.19
CA VAL A 66 -2.74 -1.27 -12.99
C VAL A 66 -3.68 -1.03 -11.82
N PHE A 67 -3.51 -1.81 -10.75
CA PHE A 67 -4.26 -1.67 -9.50
C PHE A 67 -3.27 -1.52 -8.34
N CYS A 68 -3.48 -0.52 -7.50
CA CYS A 68 -2.70 -0.26 -6.29
C CYS A 68 -3.59 -0.36 -5.06
N PHE A 69 -3.10 -1.02 -4.03
CA PHE A 69 -3.85 -1.29 -2.80
C PHE A 69 -3.10 -0.78 -1.57
N THR A 70 -3.84 -0.26 -0.60
CA THR A 70 -3.36 0.04 0.75
C THR A 70 -4.45 -0.28 1.77
N ASP A 71 -4.06 -0.73 2.95
CA ASP A 71 -4.92 -0.94 4.10
C ASP A 71 -5.11 0.32 4.96
N SER A 72 -4.36 1.38 4.68
CA SER A 72 -4.52 2.68 5.33
C SER A 72 -5.59 3.51 4.65
N THR A 73 -6.74 3.63 5.30
CA THR A 73 -7.82 4.53 4.84
C THR A 73 -7.38 5.99 4.83
N VAL A 74 -6.51 6.40 5.75
CA VAL A 74 -5.93 7.75 5.81
C VAL A 74 -5.04 7.99 4.60
N ALA A 75 -4.05 7.12 4.36
CA ALA A 75 -3.15 7.28 3.22
C ALA A 75 -3.91 7.21 1.89
N LEU A 76 -4.86 6.28 1.76
CA LEU A 76 -5.72 6.19 0.58
C LEU A 76 -6.47 7.50 0.35
N SER A 77 -7.06 8.07 1.39
CA SER A 77 -7.85 9.30 1.27
C SER A 77 -7.00 10.49 0.84
N TRP A 78 -5.76 10.60 1.32
CA TRP A 78 -4.80 11.58 0.82
C TRP A 78 -4.47 11.37 -0.65
N ILE A 79 -4.21 10.11 -1.06
CA ILE A 79 -3.80 9.74 -2.43
C ILE A 79 -4.90 9.99 -3.45
N ILE A 80 -6.16 9.74 -3.11
CA ILE A 80 -7.29 9.91 -4.03
C ILE A 80 -7.83 11.35 -4.11
N SER A 81 -7.21 12.27 -3.37
CA SER A 81 -7.57 13.69 -3.34
C SER A 81 -6.50 14.55 -4.00
N GLU A 82 -6.86 15.79 -4.31
CA GLU A 82 -5.96 16.75 -4.93
C GLU A 82 -4.84 17.18 -3.95
N PRO A 83 -3.56 17.16 -4.36
CA PRO A 83 -2.43 17.42 -3.48
C PRO A 83 -2.49 18.76 -2.73
N PHE A 84 -3.05 19.81 -3.37
CA PHE A 84 -3.09 21.16 -2.80
C PHE A 84 -3.99 21.29 -1.57
N LYS A 85 -4.82 20.28 -1.27
CA LYS A 85 -5.65 20.23 -0.06
C LYS A 85 -4.85 19.91 1.20
N TRP A 86 -3.63 19.40 1.04
CA TRP A 86 -2.82 18.89 2.14
C TRP A 86 -1.62 19.78 2.43
N ASN A 87 -1.08 19.66 3.64
CA ASN A 87 0.20 20.28 3.97
C ASN A 87 1.34 19.76 3.09
N THR A 88 2.45 20.50 3.11
CA THR A 88 3.61 20.28 2.23
C THR A 88 4.16 18.86 2.27
N PHE A 89 4.18 18.18 3.42
CA PHE A 89 4.72 16.82 3.50
C PHE A 89 3.87 15.83 2.72
N VAL A 90 2.56 15.90 2.94
CA VAL A 90 1.57 15.01 2.33
C VAL A 90 1.40 15.38 0.85
N ALA A 91 1.17 16.65 0.54
CA ALA A 91 1.02 17.16 -0.82
C ALA A 91 2.16 16.72 -1.74
N ASN A 92 3.42 16.95 -1.34
CA ASN A 92 4.59 16.59 -2.15
C ASN A 92 4.71 15.08 -2.42
N ARG A 93 4.19 14.22 -1.53
CA ARG A 93 4.21 12.77 -1.72
C ARG A 93 3.05 12.31 -2.58
N VAL A 94 1.87 12.88 -2.36
CA VAL A 94 0.68 12.61 -3.18
C VAL A 94 0.96 13.01 -4.64
N SER A 95 1.55 14.19 -4.90
CA SER A 95 1.93 14.58 -6.27
C SER A 95 2.84 13.55 -6.93
N LYS A 96 3.90 13.10 -6.25
CA LYS A 96 4.82 12.09 -6.79
C LYS A 96 4.20 10.71 -7.00
N ILE A 97 3.21 10.35 -6.18
CA ILE A 97 2.43 9.12 -6.36
C ILE A 97 1.57 9.25 -7.62
N GLN A 98 0.83 10.36 -7.73
CA GLN A 98 -0.10 10.63 -8.83
C GLN A 98 0.60 10.84 -10.19
N GLU A 99 1.85 11.32 -10.20
CA GLU A 99 2.71 11.38 -11.39
C GLU A 99 3.00 9.99 -12.00
N VAL A 100 3.01 8.94 -11.17
CA VAL A 100 3.31 7.57 -11.62
C VAL A 100 2.03 6.75 -11.80
N VAL A 101 1.09 6.87 -10.87
CA VAL A 101 -0.15 6.09 -10.86
C VAL A 101 -1.32 7.04 -10.68
N HIS A 102 -2.21 7.07 -11.67
CA HIS A 102 -3.43 7.88 -11.59
C HIS A 102 -4.22 7.55 -10.31
N GLN A 103 -4.78 8.57 -9.66
CA GLN A 103 -5.49 8.43 -8.38
C GLN A 103 -6.65 7.41 -8.42
N ASN A 104 -7.26 7.22 -9.59
CA ASN A 104 -8.32 6.22 -9.80
C ASN A 104 -7.81 4.77 -9.75
N ASN A 105 -6.51 4.51 -9.75
CA ASN A 105 -6.00 3.15 -9.68
C ASN A 105 -5.69 2.73 -8.24
N TRP A 106 -6.07 3.53 -7.24
CA TRP A 106 -5.85 3.26 -5.82
C TRP A 106 -7.12 2.78 -5.12
N TYR A 107 -6.97 1.74 -4.31
CA TYR A 107 -8.06 1.04 -3.64
C TYR A 107 -7.66 0.62 -2.23
N HIS A 108 -8.67 0.36 -1.41
CA HIS A 108 -8.49 -0.20 -0.08
C HIS A 108 -8.41 -1.74 -0.15
N VAL A 109 -7.55 -2.33 0.68
CA VAL A 109 -7.52 -3.77 0.97
C VAL A 109 -7.54 -3.96 2.49
N GLN A 110 -8.11 -5.04 3.00
CA GLN A 110 -8.05 -5.29 4.45
C GLN A 110 -6.61 -5.56 4.88
N GLY A 111 -6.21 -5.11 6.07
CA GLY A 111 -4.84 -5.32 6.58
C GLY A 111 -4.43 -6.80 6.63
N VAL A 112 -5.37 -7.70 6.96
CA VAL A 112 -5.14 -9.16 6.96
C VAL A 112 -4.92 -9.74 5.56
N GLU A 113 -5.33 -9.01 4.52
CA GLU A 113 -5.15 -9.33 3.11
C GLU A 113 -4.01 -8.52 2.48
N ASN A 114 -3.28 -7.70 3.24
CA ASN A 114 -2.17 -6.91 2.74
C ASN A 114 -0.86 -7.71 2.80
N PRO A 115 -0.32 -8.21 1.67
CA PRO A 115 0.91 -9.00 1.70
C PRO A 115 2.16 -8.18 2.06
N ALA A 116 2.12 -6.85 1.89
CA ALA A 116 3.24 -6.00 2.26
C ALA A 116 3.44 -5.94 3.78
N ASP A 117 2.42 -6.35 4.56
CA ASP A 117 2.48 -6.38 6.01
C ASP A 117 3.37 -7.52 6.54
N VAL A 118 3.48 -8.62 5.79
CA VAL A 118 4.45 -9.69 6.04
C VAL A 118 5.88 -9.14 6.04
N LEU A 119 6.17 -8.18 5.17
CA LEU A 119 7.49 -7.51 5.11
C LEU A 119 7.66 -6.43 6.16
N SER A 120 6.57 -5.73 6.51
CA SER A 120 6.62 -4.59 7.42
C SER A 120 6.82 -5.02 8.88
N ARG A 121 6.20 -6.14 9.28
CA ARG A 121 6.26 -6.73 10.63
C ARG A 121 7.47 -7.64 10.83
N GLY A 122 8.04 -8.13 9.74
CA GLY A 122 9.06 -9.18 9.76
C GLY A 122 8.43 -10.56 9.89
N THR A 123 9.09 -11.56 9.32
CA THR A 123 8.67 -12.97 9.38
C THR A 123 9.91 -13.85 9.34
N SER A 124 9.84 -15.03 9.96
CA SER A 124 10.93 -16.00 9.88
C SER A 124 11.01 -16.62 8.48
N PRO A 125 12.19 -17.07 8.02
CA PRO A 125 12.31 -17.76 6.73
C PRO A 125 11.38 -18.97 6.60
N SER A 126 11.20 -19.75 7.67
CA SER A 126 10.31 -20.91 7.70
C SER A 126 8.84 -20.57 7.49
N GLU A 127 8.36 -19.48 8.09
CA GLU A 127 6.99 -18.99 7.90
C GLU A 127 6.81 -18.41 6.49
N LEU A 128 7.82 -17.68 6.00
CA LEU A 128 7.77 -17.05 4.68
C LEU A 128 7.63 -18.07 3.56
N VAL A 129 8.31 -19.21 3.64
CA VAL A 129 8.25 -20.27 2.61
C VAL A 129 6.81 -20.75 2.38
N GLY A 130 6.01 -20.89 3.44
CA GLY A 130 4.62 -21.35 3.36
C GLY A 130 3.59 -20.23 3.18
N ASN A 131 4.01 -18.96 3.09
CA ASN A 131 3.09 -17.82 3.13
C ASN A 131 2.46 -17.55 1.76
N SER A 132 1.34 -18.23 1.49
CA SER A 132 0.58 -18.08 0.23
C SER A 132 0.12 -16.64 -0.03
N LEU A 133 -0.27 -15.89 1.01
CA LEU A 133 -0.64 -14.48 0.88
C LEU A 133 0.53 -13.66 0.31
N TYR A 134 1.73 -13.86 0.82
CA TYR A 134 2.92 -13.16 0.34
C TYR A 134 3.30 -13.55 -1.09
N TRP A 135 3.26 -14.84 -1.44
CA TRP A 135 3.73 -15.30 -2.76
C TRP A 135 2.69 -15.13 -3.89
N ASN A 136 1.40 -15.22 -3.56
CA ASN A 136 0.32 -15.28 -4.53
C ASN A 136 -0.72 -14.16 -4.37
N GLY A 137 -0.58 -13.31 -3.34
CA GLY A 137 -1.59 -12.31 -3.01
C GLY A 137 -2.86 -12.93 -2.40
N PRO A 138 -3.88 -12.10 -2.12
CA PRO A 138 -5.16 -12.55 -1.62
C PRO A 138 -5.87 -13.53 -2.56
N PRO A 139 -6.67 -14.49 -2.08
CA PRO A 139 -7.36 -15.43 -2.96
C PRO A 139 -8.25 -14.76 -4.02
N TRP A 140 -8.86 -13.62 -3.69
CA TRP A 140 -9.76 -12.90 -4.59
C TRP A 140 -9.06 -12.31 -5.82
N VAL A 141 -7.75 -12.04 -5.78
CA VAL A 141 -7.03 -11.54 -6.97
C VAL A 141 -6.91 -12.60 -8.07
N LYS A 142 -7.27 -13.86 -7.81
CA LYS A 142 -7.33 -14.91 -8.83
C LYS A 142 -8.67 -14.93 -9.58
N GLN A 143 -9.67 -14.21 -9.08
CA GLN A 143 -10.93 -14.05 -9.80
C GLN A 143 -10.76 -13.03 -10.93
N PRO A 144 -11.60 -13.09 -11.98
CA PRO A 144 -11.70 -12.05 -12.99
C PRO A 144 -11.81 -10.64 -12.36
N THR A 145 -11.14 -9.65 -12.95
CA THR A 145 -11.01 -8.30 -12.38
C THR A 145 -12.34 -7.55 -12.25
N ASP A 146 -13.35 -7.93 -13.06
CA ASP A 146 -14.72 -7.40 -12.99
C ASP A 146 -15.51 -7.91 -11.76
N GLN A 147 -15.02 -8.98 -11.12
CA GLN A 147 -15.59 -9.52 -9.88
C GLN A 147 -14.92 -8.98 -8.62
N TRP A 148 -13.89 -8.14 -8.76
CA TRP A 148 -13.19 -7.57 -7.60
C TRP A 148 -14.07 -6.53 -6.91
N GLU A 149 -14.32 -6.72 -5.62
CA GLU A 149 -15.04 -5.76 -4.78
C GLU A 149 -14.14 -4.56 -4.40
N LEU A 150 -13.87 -3.71 -5.38
CA LEU A 150 -12.97 -2.58 -5.24
C LEU A 150 -13.59 -1.46 -4.39
N SER A 151 -12.93 -1.13 -3.28
CA SER A 151 -13.39 -0.10 -2.35
C SER A 151 -12.45 1.11 -2.33
N ARG A 152 -13.02 2.32 -2.29
CA ARG A 152 -12.28 3.58 -2.10
C ARG A 152 -12.83 4.41 -0.96
N LYS A 153 -13.25 3.78 0.14
CA LYS A 153 -13.90 4.44 1.29
C LYS A 153 -13.04 5.60 1.82
N PRO A 154 -13.36 6.87 1.50
CA PRO A 154 -12.63 8.01 2.00
C PRO A 154 -12.99 8.20 3.47
N GLN A 155 -12.02 8.58 4.28
CA GLN A 155 -12.27 8.94 5.67
C GLN A 155 -12.68 10.41 5.76
N ALA A 156 -13.66 10.73 6.60
CA ALA A 156 -14.01 12.11 6.92
C ALA A 156 -13.02 12.68 7.95
N ASN A 157 -12.73 13.99 7.87
CA ASN A 157 -11.84 14.72 8.80
C ASN A 157 -10.43 14.10 8.91
N ILE A 158 -9.74 14.01 7.77
CA ILE A 158 -8.41 13.38 7.72
C ILE A 158 -7.37 14.38 8.28
N PRO A 159 -6.69 14.07 9.40
CA PRO A 159 -5.63 14.91 9.90
C PRO A 159 -4.45 14.84 8.94
N ASP A 160 -3.90 15.95 8.50
CA ASP A 160 -2.67 15.98 7.70
C ASP A 160 -1.46 16.49 8.51
N HIS A 161 -1.69 17.24 9.58
CA HIS A 161 -0.68 17.78 10.49
C HIS A 161 -0.12 16.75 11.49
N ASP A 162 1.11 16.99 11.96
CA ASP A 162 1.67 16.27 13.11
C ASP A 162 1.03 16.86 14.38
N GLU A 163 -0.10 16.35 14.83
CA GLU A 163 -0.42 16.50 16.24
C GLU A 163 0.43 15.48 17.00
N PRO A 164 1.31 15.92 17.93
CA PRO A 164 1.87 15.01 18.90
C PRO A 164 0.69 14.45 19.68
N THR A 165 0.45 13.14 19.59
CA THR A 165 -0.32 12.49 20.63
C THR A 165 0.44 12.72 21.93
N GLU A 166 -0.11 13.57 22.81
CA GLU A 166 0.44 13.73 24.15
C GLU A 166 0.62 12.33 24.75
N PRO A 167 1.78 12.01 25.36
CA PRO A 167 1.92 10.76 26.07
C PRO A 167 0.82 10.74 27.11
N SER A 168 -0.05 9.73 27.02
CA SER A 168 -1.09 9.46 28.01
C SER A 168 -0.42 9.43 29.37
N THR A 169 -0.57 10.51 30.14
CA THR A 169 -0.20 10.55 31.54
C THR A 169 -1.17 9.63 32.24
N SER A 170 -0.83 8.34 32.29
CA SER A 170 -1.46 7.40 33.19
C SER A 170 -1.35 8.00 34.58
N ARG A 171 -2.49 8.42 35.11
CA ARG A 171 -2.68 8.88 36.48
C ARG A 171 -1.90 7.93 37.39
N LEU A 172 -0.91 8.48 38.10
CA LEU A 172 -0.49 7.92 39.37
C LEU A 172 -1.71 8.02 40.30
N SER A 173 -2.56 7.00 40.26
CA SER A 173 -3.52 6.77 41.33
C SER A 173 -2.73 6.35 42.55
N SER A 174 -2.74 7.25 43.52
CA SER A 174 -2.50 7.09 44.95
C SER A 174 -2.40 5.64 45.43
N ILE A 175 -1.22 5.31 45.98
CA ILE A 175 -1.03 4.15 46.85
C ILE A 175 -1.71 4.49 48.19
N PRO A 176 -2.50 3.59 48.79
CA PRO A 176 -3.07 3.77 50.13
C PRO A 176 -2.03 3.77 51.24
#